data_AF-A0A0H4A1D7-F1
#
_entry.id   AF-A0A0H4A1D7-F1
#
_cell.length_a   1.000
_cell.length_b   1.000
_cell.length_c   1.000
_cell.angle_alpha   90.00
_cell.angle_beta   90.00
_cell.angle_gamma   90.00
#
_symmetry.space_group_name_H-M   'P 1'
#
loop_
_entity.id
_entity.type
_entity.pdbx_description
1 polymer ?
#
loop_
_entity_poly.entity_id
_entity_poly.type
_entity_poly.pdbx_seq_one_letter_code
_entity_poly.pdbx_strand_id
1 'polypeptide(L)'
;MLNNKENVNAMKRFIGKADDHGYGDEDKQFLFDSSISIASRIVISPDVWGKLCSFNSEAVGSQLLQRLEQFDFGDDQIEHIFVILYRFACEFDFSGGRDFELEHLIRDIDTRSINLPGQLSGQITYARYTMPVAITKRILNDPAINLFKSFPELSEKAQTQKNELETALKEKLKKLILLKTP
;
A
#
# COMPACT_ATOMS: atom_id res chain seq x y z
N MET A 1 1.45 -10.91 2.16
CA MET A 1 2.33 -11.34 1.04
C MET A 1 3.79 -11.13 1.41
N LEU A 2 4.24 -9.89 1.66
CA LEU A 2 5.64 -9.58 1.96
C LEU A 2 6.19 -10.23 3.26
N ASN A 3 5.32 -10.50 4.24
CA ASN A 3 5.68 -11.14 5.51
C ASN A 3 5.74 -12.67 5.49
N ASN A 4 5.49 -13.29 4.34
CA ASN A 4 5.71 -14.73 4.20
C ASN A 4 7.23 -15.02 4.23
N LYS A 5 7.65 -15.99 5.04
CA LYS A 5 9.05 -16.38 5.23
C LYS A 5 9.75 -16.77 3.92
N GLU A 6 9.07 -17.47 3.02
CA GLU A 6 9.61 -17.86 1.72
C GLU A 6 9.88 -16.64 0.84
N ASN A 7 8.97 -15.66 0.86
CA ASN A 7 9.08 -14.41 0.11
C ASN A 7 10.25 -13.55 0.63
N VAL A 8 10.39 -13.46 1.95
CA VAL A 8 11.55 -12.81 2.58
C VAL A 8 12.85 -13.50 2.18
N ASN A 9 12.86 -14.83 2.11
CA ASN A 9 14.04 -15.59 1.67
C ASN A 9 14.36 -15.35 0.19
N ALA A 10 13.36 -15.21 -0.69
CA ALA A 10 13.56 -14.85 -2.09
C ALA A 10 14.24 -13.48 -2.23
N MET A 11 13.77 -12.48 -1.47
CA MET A 11 14.40 -11.15 -1.43
C MET A 11 15.83 -11.20 -0.90
N LYS A 12 16.10 -11.96 0.17
CA LYS A 12 17.46 -12.14 0.71
C LYS A 12 18.41 -12.77 -0.30
N ARG A 13 17.94 -13.76 -1.06
CA ARG A 13 18.74 -14.39 -2.13
C ARG A 13 19.04 -13.40 -3.25
N PHE A 14 18.06 -12.61 -3.66
CA PHE A 14 18.27 -11.54 -4.64
C PHE A 14 19.31 -10.53 -4.15
N ILE A 15 19.17 -10.03 -2.92
CA ILE A 15 20.12 -9.08 -2.32
C ILE A 15 21.54 -9.65 -2.32
N GLY A 16 21.72 -10.88 -1.82
CA GLY A 16 23.04 -11.50 -1.77
C GLY A 16 23.67 -11.68 -3.15
N LYS A 17 22.89 -12.09 -4.16
CA LYS A 17 23.38 -12.14 -5.54
C LYS A 17 23.78 -10.75 -6.04
N ALA A 18 22.86 -9.79 -5.95
CA ALA A 18 23.03 -8.47 -6.53
C ALA A 18 24.18 -7.66 -5.91
N ASP A 19 24.45 -7.84 -4.60
CA ASP A 19 25.53 -7.17 -3.88
C ASP A 19 26.93 -7.68 -4.29
N ASP A 20 27.03 -8.95 -4.70
CA ASP A 20 28.28 -9.59 -5.14
C ASP A 20 28.69 -9.21 -6.58
N HIS A 21 27.89 -8.40 -7.30
CA HIS A 21 28.10 -8.09 -8.72
C HIS A 21 28.31 -6.60 -8.96
N GLY A 22 29.53 -6.22 -9.37
CA GLY A 22 29.82 -4.87 -9.86
C GLY A 22 29.54 -4.75 -11.36
N TYR A 23 28.68 -3.82 -11.76
CA TYR A 23 28.44 -3.48 -13.16
C TYR A 23 29.28 -2.29 -13.61
N GLY A 24 29.79 -2.33 -14.84
CA GLY A 24 30.54 -1.21 -15.44
C GLY A 24 29.67 -0.09 -16.00
N ASP A 25 28.35 -0.23 -15.97
CA ASP A 25 27.35 0.76 -16.42
C ASP A 25 26.72 1.44 -15.20
N GLU A 26 26.94 2.76 -15.07
CA GLU A 26 26.48 3.57 -13.93
C GLU A 26 24.96 3.57 -13.76
N ASP A 27 24.19 3.47 -14.85
CA ASP A 27 22.74 3.43 -14.77
C ASP A 27 22.26 2.07 -14.29
N LYS A 28 22.83 0.98 -14.82
CA LYS A 28 22.52 -0.36 -14.30
C LYS A 28 22.93 -0.52 -12.84
N GLN A 29 24.11 -0.03 -12.45
CA GLN A 29 24.56 -0.06 -11.06
C GLN A 29 23.56 0.67 -10.15
N PHE A 30 23.07 1.83 -10.57
CA PHE A 30 22.06 2.56 -9.81
C PHE A 30 20.74 1.79 -9.65
N LEU A 31 20.29 1.08 -10.69
CA LEU A 31 19.11 0.24 -10.60
C LEU A 31 19.30 -0.89 -9.58
N PHE A 32 20.49 -1.50 -9.56
CA PHE A 32 20.85 -2.51 -8.58
C PHE A 32 20.86 -1.96 -7.16
N ASP A 33 21.62 -0.89 -6.93
CA ASP A 33 21.76 -0.27 -5.61
C ASP A 33 20.40 0.15 -5.04
N SER A 34 19.57 0.78 -5.88
CA SER A 34 18.21 1.18 -5.51
C SER A 34 17.33 -0.03 -5.19
N SER A 35 17.40 -1.08 -6.01
CA SER A 35 16.61 -2.32 -5.80
C SER A 35 17.03 -3.03 -4.51
N ILE A 36 18.33 -3.17 -4.27
CA ILE A 36 18.88 -3.75 -3.04
C ILE A 36 18.44 -2.92 -1.83
N SER A 37 18.54 -1.59 -1.93
CA SER A 37 18.19 -0.64 -0.86
C SER A 37 16.71 -0.76 -0.47
N ILE A 38 15.81 -0.84 -1.45
CA ILE A 38 14.36 -1.01 -1.20
C ILE A 38 14.07 -2.43 -0.66
N ALA A 39 14.59 -3.47 -1.32
CA ALA A 39 14.37 -4.86 -0.90
C ALA A 39 14.88 -5.12 0.53
N SER A 40 16.01 -4.52 0.90
CA SER A 40 16.58 -4.64 2.25
C SER A 40 15.64 -4.06 3.31
N ARG A 41 15.02 -2.91 3.04
CA ARG A 41 14.02 -2.31 3.95
C ARG A 41 12.80 -3.20 4.13
N ILE A 42 12.33 -3.83 3.05
CA ILE A 42 11.24 -4.80 3.11
C ILE A 42 11.64 -6.00 3.97
N VAL A 43 12.86 -6.54 3.77
CA VAL A 43 13.37 -7.69 4.53
C VAL A 43 13.54 -7.37 6.03
N ILE A 44 13.92 -6.14 6.38
CA ILE A 44 14.09 -5.70 7.77
C ILE A 44 12.74 -5.62 8.49
N SER A 45 11.70 -5.10 7.83
CA SER A 45 10.39 -4.85 8.45
C SER A 45 9.22 -5.38 7.61
N PRO A 46 9.15 -6.69 7.30
CA PRO A 46 8.24 -7.21 6.29
C PRO A 46 6.76 -7.13 6.71
N ASP A 47 6.46 -7.13 8.01
CA ASP A 47 5.10 -6.94 8.51
C ASP A 47 4.60 -5.50 8.31
N VAL A 48 5.48 -4.50 8.51
CA VAL A 48 5.13 -3.09 8.31
C VAL A 48 4.88 -2.84 6.83
N TRP A 49 5.80 -3.28 5.96
CA TRP A 49 5.64 -3.20 4.52
C TRP A 49 4.43 -3.99 4.04
N GLY A 50 4.18 -5.19 4.58
CA GLY A 50 3.00 -6.00 4.24
C GLY A 50 1.68 -5.30 4.58
N LYS A 51 1.63 -4.53 5.67
CA LYS A 51 0.46 -3.74 6.05
C LYS A 51 0.28 -2.49 5.19
N LEU A 52 1.36 -1.76 4.93
CA LEU A 52 1.32 -0.48 4.22
C LEU A 52 1.27 -0.65 2.70
N CYS A 53 1.74 -1.77 2.17
CA CYS A 53 1.87 -2.00 0.73
C CYS A 53 0.88 -3.04 0.18
N SER A 54 -0.37 -3.01 0.64
CA SER A 54 -1.39 -3.99 0.26
C SER A 54 -1.80 -3.90 -1.22
N PHE A 55 -1.80 -2.69 -1.80
CA PHE A 55 -2.19 -2.46 -3.19
C PHE A 55 -1.21 -3.13 -4.15
N ASN A 56 0.09 -2.87 -4.04
CA ASN A 56 1.08 -3.53 -4.89
C ASN A 56 1.28 -5.00 -4.51
N SER A 57 1.08 -5.37 -3.24
CA SER A 57 1.09 -6.79 -2.85
C SER A 57 0.09 -7.61 -3.66
N GLU A 58 -1.09 -7.06 -3.92
CA GLU A 58 -2.11 -7.70 -4.76
C GLU A 58 -1.85 -7.52 -6.26
N ALA A 59 -1.44 -6.31 -6.68
CA ALA A 59 -1.34 -5.97 -8.10
C ALA A 59 -0.11 -6.57 -8.80
N VAL A 60 1.04 -6.60 -8.13
CA VAL A 60 2.34 -7.00 -8.73
C VAL A 60 3.20 -7.86 -7.81
N GLY A 61 2.69 -8.25 -6.64
CA GLY A 61 3.43 -9.01 -5.65
C GLY A 61 3.94 -10.36 -6.13
N SER A 62 3.09 -11.15 -6.78
CA SER A 62 3.47 -12.44 -7.35
C SER A 62 4.52 -12.29 -8.46
N GLN A 63 4.37 -11.26 -9.31
CA GLN A 63 5.33 -10.95 -10.36
C GLN A 63 6.70 -10.57 -9.80
N LEU A 64 6.74 -9.79 -8.71
CA LEU A 64 7.99 -9.46 -8.03
C LEU A 64 8.71 -10.74 -7.60
N LEU A 65 8.02 -11.62 -6.89
CA LEU A 65 8.61 -12.84 -6.34
C LEU A 65 9.14 -13.76 -7.44
N GLN A 66 8.35 -13.97 -8.50
CA GLN A 66 8.78 -14.76 -9.64
C GLN A 66 10.08 -14.22 -10.23
N ARG A 67 10.19 -12.90 -10.39
CA ARG A 67 11.41 -12.26 -10.94
C ARG A 67 12.59 -12.36 -10.00
N LEU A 68 12.38 -12.20 -8.69
CA LEU A 68 13.45 -12.35 -7.69
C LEU A 68 13.99 -13.79 -7.65
N GLU A 69 13.12 -14.79 -7.80
CA GLU A 69 13.52 -16.20 -7.84
C GLU A 69 14.29 -16.56 -9.11
N GLN A 70 13.86 -16.02 -10.24
CA GLN A 70 14.47 -16.21 -11.55
C GLN A 70 15.63 -15.27 -11.84
N PHE A 71 15.99 -14.40 -10.89
CA PHE A 71 16.99 -13.37 -11.09
C PHE A 71 18.37 -13.98 -11.42
N ASP A 72 18.89 -13.55 -12.56
CA ASP A 72 20.21 -13.82 -13.10
C ASP A 72 20.73 -12.58 -13.85
N PHE A 73 22.05 -12.44 -13.98
CA PHE A 73 22.74 -11.22 -14.41
C PHE A 73 22.70 -10.96 -15.93
N GLY A 74 22.17 -11.91 -16.71
CA GLY A 74 22.22 -11.89 -18.17
C GLY A 74 21.06 -11.18 -18.88
N ASP A 75 19.97 -10.85 -18.18
CA ASP A 75 18.72 -10.34 -18.76
C ASP A 75 18.33 -8.94 -18.22
N ASP A 76 17.41 -8.25 -18.92
CA ASP A 76 16.76 -6.99 -18.49
C ASP A 76 15.83 -7.16 -17.26
N GLN A 77 16.13 -8.14 -16.40
CA GLN A 77 15.33 -8.46 -15.21
C GLN A 77 15.46 -7.37 -14.15
N ILE A 78 16.62 -6.69 -14.07
CA ILE A 78 16.85 -5.68 -13.04
C ILE A 78 15.96 -4.47 -13.24
N GLU A 79 15.75 -4.02 -14.47
CA GLU A 79 14.86 -2.91 -14.81
C GLU A 79 13.42 -3.22 -14.35
N HIS A 80 12.96 -4.45 -14.58
CA HIS A 80 11.65 -4.90 -14.11
C HIS A 80 11.55 -5.01 -12.59
N ILE A 81 12.56 -5.61 -11.94
CA ILE A 81 12.62 -5.75 -10.47
C ILE A 81 12.62 -4.36 -9.84
N PHE A 82 13.48 -3.46 -10.33
CA PHE A 82 13.59 -2.08 -9.91
C PHE A 82 12.24 -1.36 -9.98
N VAL A 83 11.57 -1.40 -11.14
CA VAL A 83 10.28 -0.73 -11.32
C VAL A 83 9.23 -1.23 -10.34
N ILE A 84 9.17 -2.54 -10.09
CA ILE A 84 8.21 -3.10 -9.13
C ILE A 84 8.58 -2.69 -7.69
N LEU A 85 9.85 -2.77 -7.31
CA LEU A 85 10.33 -2.34 -5.99
C LEU A 85 10.09 -0.84 -5.76
N TYR A 86 10.31 -0.01 -6.78
CA TYR A 86 10.01 1.42 -6.73
C TYR A 86 8.52 1.68 -6.52
N ARG A 87 7.61 0.90 -7.14
CA ARG A 87 6.18 0.96 -6.82
C ARG A 87 5.89 0.66 -5.35
N PHE A 88 6.52 -0.36 -4.77
CA PHE A 88 6.40 -0.64 -3.34
C PHE A 88 6.92 0.52 -2.49
N ALA A 89 8.05 1.15 -2.86
CA ALA A 89 8.59 2.32 -2.16
C ALA A 89 7.61 3.51 -2.18
N CYS A 90 7.06 3.85 -3.36
CA CYS A 90 6.06 4.92 -3.48
C CYS A 90 4.79 4.64 -2.69
N GLU A 91 4.31 3.39 -2.67
CA GLU A 91 3.14 3.03 -1.87
C GLU A 91 3.41 3.11 -0.37
N PHE A 92 4.60 2.68 0.06
CA PHE A 92 5.02 2.77 1.46
C PHE A 92 5.05 4.23 1.94
N ASP A 93 5.71 5.10 1.17
CA ASP A 93 5.76 6.56 1.39
C ASP A 93 4.35 7.16 1.45
N PHE A 94 3.53 6.87 0.43
CA PHE A 94 2.16 7.37 0.33
C PHE A 94 1.25 6.91 1.49
N SER A 95 1.43 5.67 1.95
CA SER A 95 0.58 5.07 2.99
C SER A 95 1.00 5.45 4.41
N GLY A 96 1.93 6.40 4.58
CA GLY A 96 2.37 6.91 5.87
C GLY A 96 3.52 6.12 6.50
N GLY A 97 4.27 5.37 5.70
CA GLY A 97 5.56 4.84 6.11
C GLY A 97 6.54 5.98 6.41
N ARG A 98 7.34 5.84 7.46
CA ARG A 98 8.34 6.85 7.84
C ARG A 98 9.73 6.26 7.72
N ASP A 99 10.44 6.65 6.67
CA ASP A 99 11.82 6.27 6.41
C ASP A 99 12.48 7.40 5.59
N PHE A 100 13.24 8.25 6.26
CA PHE A 100 13.87 9.43 5.66
C PHE A 100 14.82 9.06 4.52
N GLU A 101 15.55 7.96 4.67
CA GLU A 101 16.49 7.50 3.65
C GLU A 101 15.74 6.97 2.42
N LEU A 102 14.56 6.36 2.61
CA LEU A 102 13.69 5.96 1.50
C LEU A 102 13.10 7.17 0.77
N GLU A 103 12.67 8.20 1.51
CA GLU A 103 12.18 9.46 0.91
C GLU A 103 13.25 10.12 0.04
N HIS A 104 14.49 10.14 0.53
CA HIS A 104 15.65 10.60 -0.22
C HIS A 104 15.90 9.75 -1.47
N LEU A 105 15.92 8.43 -1.34
CA LEU A 105 16.10 7.52 -2.47
C LEU A 105 15.01 7.71 -3.55
N ILE A 106 13.75 7.88 -3.15
CA ILE A 106 12.64 8.15 -4.08
C ILE A 106 12.89 9.47 -4.82
N ARG A 107 13.31 10.53 -4.14
CA ARG A 107 13.65 11.81 -4.77
C ARG A 107 14.83 11.69 -5.72
N ASP A 108 15.84 10.92 -5.36
CA ASP A 108 17.01 10.69 -6.22
C ASP A 108 16.61 9.94 -7.49
N ILE A 109 15.74 8.93 -7.38
CA ILE A 109 15.15 8.23 -8.53
C ILE A 109 14.32 9.19 -9.40
N ASP A 110 13.51 10.06 -8.79
CA ASP A 110 12.66 11.04 -9.51
C ASP A 110 13.47 12.07 -10.29
N THR A 111 14.64 12.46 -9.77
CA THR A 111 15.50 13.49 -10.38
C THR A 111 16.48 12.92 -11.40
N ARG A 112 16.80 11.62 -11.31
CA ARG A 112 17.73 10.98 -12.24
C ARG A 112 17.03 10.67 -13.57
N SER A 113 17.71 11.00 -14.67
CA SER A 113 17.27 10.61 -16.01
C SER A 113 17.66 9.16 -16.29
N ILE A 114 16.95 8.21 -15.67
CA ILE A 114 17.19 6.78 -15.87
C ILE A 114 16.69 6.38 -17.26
N ASN A 115 17.58 5.88 -18.11
CA ASN A 115 17.21 5.39 -19.44
C ASN A 115 16.56 4.00 -19.36
N LEU A 116 15.28 3.96 -19.00
CA LEU A 116 14.48 2.73 -19.00
C LEU A 116 13.81 2.51 -20.36
N PRO A 117 13.61 1.24 -20.80
CA PRO A 117 12.75 0.91 -21.92
C PRO A 117 11.39 1.62 -21.80
N GLY A 118 10.81 2.10 -22.90
CA GLY A 118 9.67 3.02 -22.87
C GLY A 118 8.43 2.53 -22.10
N GLN A 119 8.22 1.21 -21.98
CA GLN A 119 7.14 0.66 -21.14
C GLN A 119 7.44 0.76 -19.64
N LEU A 120 8.71 0.70 -19.24
CA LEU A 120 9.18 0.75 -17.86
C LEU A 120 9.31 2.19 -17.35
N SER A 121 9.69 3.14 -18.19
CA SER A 121 9.66 4.56 -17.82
C SER A 121 8.24 5.02 -17.47
N GLY A 122 7.23 4.58 -18.23
CA GLY A 122 5.82 4.84 -17.93
C GLY A 122 5.36 4.28 -16.57
N GLN A 123 5.98 3.19 -16.09
CA GLN A 123 5.67 2.62 -14.77
C GLN A 123 6.20 3.49 -13.62
N ILE A 124 7.33 4.19 -13.80
CA ILE A 124 7.86 5.16 -12.82
C ILE A 124 6.87 6.33 -12.68
N THR A 125 6.45 6.92 -13.80
CA THR A 125 5.45 8.00 -13.80
C THR A 125 4.12 7.53 -13.21
N TYR A 126 3.68 6.32 -13.55
CA TYR A 126 2.49 5.72 -12.97
C TYR A 126 2.62 5.60 -11.45
N ALA A 127 3.71 5.01 -10.95
CA ALA A 127 3.95 4.80 -9.53
C ALA A 127 3.91 6.11 -8.74
N ARG A 128 4.52 7.18 -9.29
CA ARG A 128 4.62 8.46 -8.59
C ARG A 128 3.33 9.26 -8.59
N TYR A 129 2.60 9.30 -9.71
CA TYR A 129 1.50 10.26 -9.88
C TYR A 129 0.12 9.61 -10.00
N THR A 130 0.02 8.46 -10.69
CA THR A 130 -1.29 7.84 -10.98
C THR A 130 -1.67 6.79 -9.93
N MET A 131 -0.70 6.05 -9.41
CA MET A 131 -0.91 5.00 -8.42
C MET A 131 -1.49 5.55 -7.09
N PRO A 132 -1.05 6.70 -6.55
CA PRO A 132 -1.68 7.28 -5.36
C PRO A 132 -3.18 7.58 -5.55
N VAL A 133 -3.57 8.03 -6.75
CA VAL A 133 -4.98 8.26 -7.10
C VAL A 133 -5.76 6.95 -7.11
N ALA A 134 -5.17 5.88 -7.66
CA ALA A 134 -5.79 4.55 -7.68
C ALA A 134 -5.95 3.98 -6.26
N ILE A 135 -4.92 4.10 -5.42
CA ILE A 135 -4.95 3.71 -4.00
C ILE A 135 -6.05 4.49 -3.27
N THR A 136 -6.07 5.81 -3.42
CA THR A 136 -7.07 6.68 -2.80
C THR A 136 -8.49 6.31 -3.24
N LYS A 137 -8.69 6.06 -4.54
CA LYS A 137 -9.99 5.64 -5.07
C LYS A 137 -10.43 4.31 -4.47
N ARG A 138 -9.52 3.34 -4.27
CA ARG A 138 -9.83 2.08 -3.59
C ARG A 138 -10.27 2.32 -2.15
N ILE A 139 -9.52 3.12 -1.39
CA ILE A 139 -9.83 3.44 0.02
C ILE A 139 -11.18 4.15 0.14
N LEU A 140 -11.45 5.14 -0.71
CA LEU A 140 -12.69 5.92 -0.66
C LEU A 140 -13.94 5.09 -0.99
N ASN A 141 -13.78 4.02 -1.76
CA ASN A 141 -14.86 3.09 -2.12
C ASN A 141 -14.94 1.87 -1.19
N ASP A 142 -14.08 1.79 -0.17
CA ASP A 142 -14.12 0.70 0.81
C ASP A 142 -15.44 0.77 1.61
N PRO A 143 -16.19 -0.35 1.73
CA PRO A 143 -17.45 -0.39 2.48
C PRO A 143 -17.31 0.10 3.93
N ALA A 144 -16.18 -0.16 4.60
CA ALA A 144 -15.94 0.29 5.97
C ALA A 144 -15.81 1.82 6.04
N ILE A 145 -15.15 2.43 5.05
CA ILE A 145 -15.04 3.89 4.95
C ILE A 145 -16.40 4.51 4.62
N ASN A 146 -17.19 3.89 3.75
CA ASN A 146 -18.55 4.34 3.47
C ASN A 146 -19.45 4.26 4.70
N LEU A 147 -19.35 3.17 5.48
CA LEU A 147 -20.06 3.05 6.75
C LEU A 147 -19.65 4.16 7.73
N PHE A 148 -18.34 4.41 7.86
CA PHE A 148 -17.82 5.49 8.71
C PHE A 148 -18.35 6.87 8.28
N LYS A 149 -18.37 7.16 6.98
CA LYS A 149 -18.96 8.42 6.44
C LYS A 149 -20.45 8.55 6.78
N SER A 150 -21.20 7.45 6.74
CA SER A 150 -22.64 7.43 7.08
C SER A 150 -22.94 7.37 8.58
N PHE A 151 -21.93 7.20 9.43
CA PHE A 151 -22.12 7.02 10.87
C PHE A 151 -22.82 8.21 11.56
N PRO A 152 -22.49 9.49 11.27
CA PRO A 152 -23.18 10.62 11.87
C PRO A 152 -24.69 10.61 11.58
N GLU A 153 -25.08 10.37 10.33
CA GLU A 153 -26.48 10.31 9.91
C GLU A 153 -27.21 9.13 10.56
N LEU A 154 -26.57 7.96 10.62
CA LEU A 154 -27.12 6.78 11.30
C LEU A 154 -27.31 7.03 12.81
N SER A 155 -26.36 7.71 13.45
CA SER A 155 -26.42 8.07 14.87
C SER A 155 -27.58 9.05 15.15
N GLU A 156 -27.72 10.08 14.33
CA GLU A 156 -28.82 11.05 14.44
C GLU A 156 -30.19 10.38 14.23
N LYS A 157 -30.29 9.52 13.22
CA LYS A 157 -31.52 8.75 12.96
C LYS A 157 -31.87 7.84 14.13
N ALA A 158 -30.89 7.14 14.71
CA ALA A 158 -31.10 6.29 15.88
C ALA A 158 -31.56 7.10 17.09
N GLN A 159 -30.99 8.30 17.31
CA GLN A 159 -31.39 9.18 18.41
C GLN A 159 -32.82 9.71 18.22
N THR A 160 -33.19 10.10 17.00
CA THR A 160 -34.55 10.54 16.67
C THR A 160 -35.57 9.42 16.91
N GLN A 161 -35.29 8.21 16.41
CA GLN A 161 -36.16 7.04 16.62
C GLN A 161 -36.31 6.68 18.11
N LYS A 162 -35.23 6.79 18.89
CA LYS A 162 -35.29 6.61 20.35
C LYS A 162 -36.22 7.63 21.00
N ASN A 163 -36.08 8.91 20.66
CA ASN A 163 -36.91 9.98 21.22
C ASN A 163 -38.40 9.79 20.85
N GLU A 164 -38.69 9.38 19.61
CA GLU A 164 -40.05 9.06 19.16
C GLU A 164 -40.66 7.89 19.95
N LEU A 165 -39.89 6.80 20.14
CA LEU A 165 -40.33 5.63 20.92
C LEU A 165 -40.56 5.98 22.39
N GLU A 166 -39.68 6.77 23.00
CA GLU A 166 -39.85 7.24 24.38
C GLU A 166 -41.09 8.13 24.53
N THR A 167 -41.37 8.97 23.55
CA THR A 167 -42.57 9.82 23.53
C THR A 167 -43.84 8.98 23.42
N ALA A 168 -43.89 8.06 22.46
CA ALA A 168 -45.02 7.15 22.28
C ALA A 168 -45.26 6.26 23.52
N LEU A 169 -44.19 5.80 24.18
CA LEU A 169 -44.28 5.02 25.41
C LEU A 169 -44.88 5.85 26.56
N LYS A 170 -44.40 7.09 26.75
CA LYS A 170 -44.93 8.02 27.76
C LYS A 170 -46.42 8.30 27.54
N GLU A 171 -46.85 8.50 26.30
CA GLU A 171 -48.27 8.71 25.98
C GLU A 171 -49.14 7.48 26.30
N LYS A 172 -48.67 6.28 25.94
CA LYS A 172 -49.38 5.03 26.29
C LYS A 172 -49.48 4.84 27.80
N LEU A 173 -48.41 5.13 28.54
CA LEU A 173 -48.42 5.06 30.01
C LEU A 173 -49.41 6.06 30.63
N LYS A 174 -49.45 7.31 30.14
CA LYS A 174 -50.45 8.30 30.59
C LYS A 174 -51.89 7.82 30.36
N LYS A 175 -52.19 7.27 29.17
CA LYS A 175 -53.52 6.70 28.86
C LYS A 175 -53.88 5.54 29.80
N LEU A 176 -52.92 4.66 30.10
CA LEU A 176 -53.11 3.55 31.04
C LEU A 176 -53.40 4.01 32.46
N ILE A 177 -52.71 5.04 32.94
CA ILE A 177 -52.93 5.62 34.27
C ILE A 177 -54.34 6.23 34.36
N LEU A 178 -54.76 6.98 33.34
CA LEU A 178 -56.11 7.56 33.24
C LEU A 178 -57.21 6.48 33.27
N LEU A 179 -56.98 5.32 32.64
CA LEU A 179 -57.93 4.20 32.62
C LEU A 179 -57.96 3.37 33.92
N LYS A 180 -56.91 3.46 34.76
CA LYS A 180 -56.80 2.76 36.04
C LYS A 180 -57.28 3.58 37.25
N THR A 181 -57.64 4.84 37.03
CA THR A 181 -58.16 5.72 38.09
C THR A 181 -59.69 5.57 38.10
N PRO A 182 -60.32 5.04 39.18
CA PRO A 182 -61.77 4.86 39.27
C PRO A 182 -62.54 6.19 39.36
#